data_AF-A0A957C0H7-F1
#
_entry.id   AF-A0A957C0H7-F1
#
_cell.length_a   1.000
_cell.length_b   1.000
_cell.length_c   1.000
_cell.angle_alpha   90.00
_cell.angle_beta   90.00
_cell.angle_gamma   90.00
#
_symmetry.space_group_name_H-M   'P 1'
#
loop_
_entity.id
_entity.type
_entity.pdbx_description
1 polymer ?
#
loop_
_entity_poly.entity_id
_entity_poly.type
_entity_poly.pdbx_seq_one_letter_code
_entity_poly.pdbx_strand_id
1 'polypeptide(L)'
;SLSSKELRVPQVQVQPMSAEQVQHFLAAYLPTQADMIWKELDGSPQFGIFQTPYFLKLLVDQVEATSEVPAGRASLFTGFVRQALQREITGGHVLFLPDTLLTERDHRRLVNNQWRNPFDLPERGILLPSLSKLAFNMQQDANTDSGQIRLDYDDACIILAQDRDEDILKAGVALNVLDEDVTQQEILFFHQLLQEFFAARALSQKPDPELVRSPWQVHEVSPSLEEVMETLADSDPLPELPQTGWEETTLLAAAMSAAPDAFMRDLMRTNLPLAARCTAAPEVTISEALKSEIQQALIARSQDFANADLRARIAAGLALGEVGDPRFERHSGPHGDYLLPPMVDIPAGSYPMGTDDNQYDDEKPAHTVELAAFQIGKFPVTNAEYALFLAAGGYEDDQWWDTDEILAWLRGEGSTDGQKETFRELWNTLQFWSDADIRGLVSQNLITSEQADSY
;
A
#
# COMPACT_ATOMS: atom_id res chain seq x y z
N SER A 1 -10.21 20.00 13.33
CA SER A 1 -8.85 20.51 13.02
C SER A 1 -8.40 21.41 14.15
N LEU A 2 -7.31 21.05 14.85
CA LEU A 2 -6.75 21.81 15.99
C LEU A 2 -5.67 22.83 15.57
N SER A 3 -5.49 23.06 14.27
CA SER A 3 -4.57 24.08 13.77
C SER A 3 -5.32 25.40 13.57
N SER A 4 -4.88 26.44 14.27
CA SER A 4 -5.28 27.83 13.98
C SER A 4 -4.02 28.66 13.76
N LYS A 5 -4.14 29.78 13.03
CA LYS A 5 -3.03 30.72 12.73
C LYS A 5 -2.26 31.20 13.98
N GLU A 6 -2.83 31.08 15.17
CA GLU A 6 -2.24 31.55 16.43
C GLU A 6 -1.53 30.44 17.22
N LEU A 7 -1.76 29.16 16.90
CA LEU A 7 -1.16 28.00 17.56
C LEU A 7 -0.69 27.00 16.49
N ARG A 8 0.55 27.18 16.02
CA ARG A 8 1.23 26.19 15.17
C ARG A 8 1.49 24.93 16.00
N VAL A 9 0.62 23.93 15.85
CA VAL A 9 0.87 22.60 16.41
C VAL A 9 1.82 21.90 15.45
N PRO A 10 3.05 21.53 15.87
CA PRO A 10 3.95 20.77 15.00
C PRO A 10 3.29 19.44 14.64
N GLN A 11 3.11 19.21 13.34
CA GLN A 11 2.66 17.92 12.84
C GLN A 11 3.86 16.97 12.87
N VAL A 12 3.79 15.98 13.76
CA VAL A 12 4.80 14.92 13.85
C VAL A 12 4.30 13.77 12.99
N GLN A 13 4.95 13.55 11.84
CA GLN A 13 4.69 12.37 11.01
C GLN A 13 5.58 11.23 11.49
N VAL A 14 4.97 10.13 11.93
CA VAL A 14 5.70 8.91 12.28
C VAL A 14 6.12 8.24 10.97
N GLN A 15 7.42 8.25 10.67
CA GLN A 15 7.95 7.55 9.50
C GLN A 15 7.98 6.03 9.73
N PRO A 16 7.86 5.22 8.66
CA PRO A 16 8.12 3.79 8.73
C PRO A 16 9.53 3.52 9.28
N MET A 17 9.67 2.44 10.04
CA MET A 17 10.96 2.01 10.58
C MET A 17 11.93 1.67 9.45
N SER A 18 13.17 2.11 9.56
CA SER A 18 14.24 1.66 8.66
C SER A 18 14.53 0.17 8.82
N ALA A 19 15.18 -0.45 7.84
CA ALA A 19 15.67 -1.83 7.91
C ALA A 19 16.46 -2.11 9.21
N GLU A 20 17.37 -1.21 9.55
CA GLU A 20 18.18 -1.30 10.77
C GLU A 20 17.32 -1.21 12.04
N GLN A 21 16.30 -0.35 12.06
CA GLN A 21 15.37 -0.25 13.19
C GLN A 21 14.53 -1.52 13.35
N VAL A 22 14.07 -2.12 12.24
CA VAL A 22 13.33 -3.39 12.28
C VAL A 22 14.21 -4.53 12.78
N GLN A 23 15.46 -4.63 12.29
CA GLN A 23 16.43 -5.62 12.79
C GLN A 23 16.67 -5.47 14.29
N HIS A 24 16.89 -4.24 14.78
CA HIS A 24 17.08 -3.97 16.20
C HIS A 24 15.84 -4.37 17.02
N PHE A 25 14.65 -4.10 16.52
CA PHE A 25 13.40 -4.52 17.17
C PHE A 25 13.29 -6.05 17.22
N LEU A 26 13.52 -6.74 16.11
CA LEU A 26 13.50 -8.21 16.08
C LEU A 26 14.53 -8.81 17.04
N ALA A 27 15.75 -8.28 17.08
CA ALA A 27 16.79 -8.71 18.01
C ALA A 27 16.42 -8.48 19.48
N ALA A 28 15.67 -7.41 19.78
CA ALA A 28 15.23 -7.11 21.14
C ALA A 28 14.10 -8.05 21.63
N TYR A 29 13.17 -8.42 20.75
CA TYR A 29 11.99 -9.21 21.13
C TYR A 29 12.14 -10.72 20.85
N LEU A 30 12.86 -11.11 19.80
CA LEU A 30 13.07 -12.50 19.37
C LEU A 30 14.55 -12.80 19.09
N PRO A 31 15.46 -12.68 20.08
CA PRO A 31 16.90 -12.76 19.84
C PRO A 31 17.38 -14.08 19.23
N THR A 32 16.61 -15.17 19.37
CA THR A 32 16.98 -16.49 18.82
C THR A 32 16.52 -16.67 17.38
N GLN A 33 15.43 -16.01 16.98
CA GLN A 33 14.82 -16.14 15.66
C GLN A 33 15.05 -14.92 14.76
N ALA A 34 15.59 -13.81 15.30
CA ALA A 34 15.74 -12.53 14.62
C ALA A 34 16.41 -12.66 13.25
N ASP A 35 17.53 -13.38 13.15
CA ASP A 35 18.25 -13.55 11.88
C ASP A 35 17.44 -14.34 10.85
N MET A 36 16.67 -15.33 11.29
CA MET A 36 15.81 -16.13 10.41
C MET A 36 14.64 -15.31 9.90
N ILE A 37 13.96 -14.59 10.79
CA ILE A 37 12.85 -13.69 10.42
C ILE A 37 13.36 -12.59 9.50
N TRP A 38 14.50 -11.98 9.84
CA TRP A 38 15.10 -10.95 9.00
C TRP A 38 15.39 -11.50 7.61
N LYS A 39 15.95 -12.70 7.49
CA LYS A 39 16.21 -13.33 6.19
C LYS A 39 14.94 -13.57 5.36
N GLU A 40 13.82 -13.85 6.01
CA GLU A 40 12.53 -14.01 5.32
C GLU A 40 11.88 -12.68 4.96
N LEU A 41 12.16 -11.62 5.72
CA LEU A 41 11.63 -10.29 5.49
C LEU A 41 12.48 -9.46 4.51
N ASP A 42 13.80 -9.59 4.55
CA ASP A 42 14.74 -8.78 3.78
C ASP A 42 14.57 -9.02 2.28
N GLY A 43 14.34 -7.94 1.53
CA GLY A 43 14.00 -8.00 0.11
C GLY A 43 12.64 -8.65 -0.21
N SER A 44 11.84 -9.00 0.80
CA SER A 44 10.51 -9.56 0.59
C SER A 44 9.49 -8.47 0.25
N PRO A 45 8.51 -8.75 -0.62
CA PRO A 45 7.43 -7.80 -0.94
C PRO A 45 6.63 -7.32 0.29
N GLN A 46 6.56 -8.15 1.34
CA GLN A 46 5.83 -7.88 2.57
C GLN A 46 6.62 -7.03 3.58
N PHE A 47 7.92 -6.77 3.36
CA PHE A 47 8.75 -6.01 4.31
C PHE A 47 8.15 -4.66 4.69
N GLY A 48 7.59 -3.95 3.70
CA GLY A 48 6.99 -2.62 3.91
C GLY A 48 5.89 -2.61 4.98
N ILE A 49 5.14 -3.71 5.13
CA ILE A 49 4.11 -3.83 6.17
C ILE A 49 4.77 -3.83 7.56
N PHE A 50 5.85 -4.58 7.72
CA PHE A 50 6.55 -4.76 8.99
C PHE A 50 7.46 -3.58 9.38
N GLN A 51 7.56 -2.55 8.52
CA GLN A 51 8.15 -1.26 8.90
C GLN A 51 7.23 -0.45 9.83
N THR A 52 5.97 -0.85 9.98
CA THR A 52 5.08 -0.24 10.99
C THR A 52 5.21 -0.97 12.32
N PRO A 53 5.52 -0.27 13.44
CA PRO A 53 5.74 -0.91 14.74
C PRO A 53 4.60 -1.82 15.21
N TYR A 54 3.35 -1.45 14.92
CA TYR A 54 2.18 -2.25 15.25
C TYR A 54 2.21 -3.63 14.58
N PHE A 55 2.41 -3.67 13.27
CA PHE A 55 2.50 -4.93 12.51
C PHE A 55 3.72 -5.75 12.91
N LEU A 56 4.84 -5.09 13.20
CA LEU A 56 6.06 -5.75 13.66
C LEU A 56 5.85 -6.40 15.04
N LYS A 57 5.10 -5.78 15.93
CA LYS A 57 4.72 -6.38 17.21
C LYS A 57 3.81 -7.59 17.03
N LEU A 58 2.81 -7.51 16.15
CA LEU A 58 1.95 -8.65 15.82
C LEU A 58 2.76 -9.80 15.23
N LEU A 59 3.73 -9.50 14.37
CA LEU A 59 4.63 -10.51 13.81
C LEU A 59 5.42 -11.21 14.90
N VAL A 60 6.04 -10.44 15.80
CA VAL A 60 6.79 -10.98 16.93
C VAL A 60 5.93 -11.94 17.75
N ASP A 61 4.73 -11.52 18.10
CA ASP A 61 3.82 -12.34 18.90
C ASP A 61 3.46 -13.63 18.15
N GLN A 62 3.18 -13.53 16.84
CA GLN A 62 2.87 -14.67 16.00
C GLN A 62 4.01 -15.67 15.88
N VAL A 63 5.22 -15.21 15.58
CA VAL A 63 6.39 -16.07 15.42
C VAL A 63 6.77 -16.72 16.75
N GLU A 64 6.62 -16.02 17.88
CA GLU A 64 6.85 -16.60 19.21
C GLU A 64 5.96 -17.83 19.46
N ALA A 65 4.69 -17.78 19.05
CA ALA A 65 3.76 -18.89 19.28
C ALA A 65 3.82 -19.99 18.21
N THR A 66 4.13 -19.66 16.96
CA THR A 66 3.99 -20.59 15.81
C THR A 66 5.31 -20.97 15.16
N SER A 67 6.38 -20.19 15.36
CA SER A 67 7.65 -20.29 14.64
C SER A 67 7.54 -20.12 13.12
N GLU A 68 6.43 -19.55 12.62
CA GLU A 68 6.18 -19.29 11.20
C GLU A 68 5.98 -17.79 10.95
N VAL A 69 6.55 -17.27 9.86
CA VAL A 69 6.35 -15.88 9.42
C VAL A 69 5.11 -15.80 8.52
N PRO A 70 4.14 -14.93 8.81
CA PRO A 70 2.98 -14.67 7.96
C PRO A 70 3.39 -14.15 6.58
N ALA A 71 2.72 -14.66 5.54
CA ALA A 71 2.95 -14.22 4.17
C ALA A 71 2.36 -12.84 3.87
N GLY A 72 1.36 -12.39 4.64
CA GLY A 72 0.70 -11.10 4.45
C GLY A 72 -0.24 -10.74 5.61
N ARG A 73 -1.02 -9.68 5.41
CA ARG A 73 -1.87 -9.09 6.48
C ARG A 73 -2.98 -10.03 6.92
N ALA A 74 -3.59 -10.81 6.02
CA ALA A 74 -4.73 -11.65 6.39
C ALA A 74 -4.30 -12.82 7.29
N SER A 75 -3.17 -13.48 7.00
CA SER A 75 -2.62 -14.51 7.88
C SER A 75 -2.06 -13.94 9.19
N LEU A 76 -1.49 -12.73 9.17
CA LEU A 76 -1.03 -12.02 10.37
C LEU A 76 -2.18 -11.77 11.36
N PHE A 77 -3.28 -11.15 10.90
CA PHE A 77 -4.44 -10.90 11.74
C PHE A 77 -5.15 -12.18 12.16
N THR A 78 -5.17 -13.20 11.31
CA THR A 78 -5.69 -14.52 11.69
C THR A 78 -4.87 -15.13 12.83
N GLY A 79 -3.54 -15.05 12.77
CA GLY A 79 -2.64 -15.50 13.83
C GLY A 79 -2.89 -14.78 15.16
N PHE A 80 -2.99 -13.46 15.12
CA PHE A 80 -3.35 -12.63 16.28
C PHE A 80 -4.66 -13.10 16.95
N VAL A 81 -5.73 -13.27 16.17
CA VAL A 81 -7.04 -13.71 16.71
C VAL A 81 -6.95 -15.11 17.33
N ARG A 82 -6.22 -16.04 16.70
CA ARG A 82 -6.01 -17.39 17.26
C ARG A 82 -5.31 -17.33 18.61
N GLN A 83 -4.28 -16.49 18.75
CA GLN A 83 -3.55 -16.32 20.00
C GLN A 83 -4.40 -15.66 21.09
N ALA A 84 -5.15 -14.61 20.75
CA ALA A 84 -6.05 -13.95 21.69
C ALA A 84 -7.08 -14.95 22.24
N LEU A 85 -7.69 -15.76 21.36
CA LEU A 85 -8.61 -16.82 21.77
C LEU A 85 -7.94 -17.87 22.67
N GLN A 86 -6.74 -18.31 22.32
CA GLN A 86 -5.99 -19.30 23.10
C GLN A 86 -5.61 -18.76 24.49
N ARG A 87 -5.24 -17.49 24.59
CA ARG A 87 -4.95 -16.79 25.84
C ARG A 87 -6.17 -16.80 26.76
N GLU A 88 -7.33 -16.37 26.26
CA GLU A 88 -8.55 -16.31 27.07
C GLU A 88 -9.07 -17.69 27.50
N ILE A 89 -8.95 -18.69 26.62
CA ILE A 89 -9.28 -20.09 26.97
C ILE A 89 -8.35 -20.63 28.06
N THR A 90 -7.04 -20.43 27.92
CA THR A 90 -6.05 -20.90 28.89
C THR A 90 -6.20 -20.18 30.23
N GLY A 91 -6.59 -18.90 30.20
CA GLY A 91 -6.93 -18.10 31.38
C GLY A 91 -8.23 -18.51 32.07
N GLY A 92 -9.02 -19.41 31.48
CA GLY A 92 -10.28 -19.87 32.06
C GLY A 92 -11.41 -18.84 32.02
N HIS A 93 -11.38 -17.91 31.06
CA HIS A 93 -12.37 -16.85 30.96
C HIS A 93 -13.75 -17.43 30.59
N VAL A 94 -14.78 -17.11 31.38
CA VAL A 94 -16.12 -17.73 31.34
C VAL A 94 -16.80 -17.67 29.96
N LEU A 95 -16.59 -16.58 29.21
CA LEU A 95 -17.18 -16.37 27.89
C LEU A 95 -16.60 -17.29 26.79
N PHE A 96 -15.43 -17.89 27.02
CA PHE A 96 -14.72 -18.73 26.05
C PHE A 96 -14.75 -20.22 26.42
N LEU A 97 -15.54 -20.59 27.43
CA LEU A 97 -15.82 -21.98 27.75
C LEU A 97 -16.55 -22.69 26.57
N PRO A 98 -16.52 -24.03 26.52
CA PRO A 98 -17.29 -24.76 25.51
C PRO A 98 -18.79 -24.48 25.61
N ASP A 99 -19.41 -24.31 24.45
CA ASP A 99 -20.85 -24.10 24.25
C ASP A 99 -21.42 -22.81 24.88
N THR A 100 -20.56 -21.86 25.28
CA THR A 100 -20.97 -20.46 25.49
C THR A 100 -20.96 -19.68 24.17
N LEU A 101 -19.83 -19.10 23.77
CA LEU A 101 -19.74 -18.31 22.51
C LEU A 101 -19.01 -19.09 21.41
N LEU A 102 -18.26 -20.12 21.79
CA LEU A 102 -17.56 -21.05 20.93
C LEU A 102 -18.19 -22.44 21.09
N THR A 103 -18.25 -23.23 20.02
CA THR A 103 -18.71 -24.62 20.15
C THR A 103 -17.63 -25.50 20.80
N GLU A 104 -18.01 -26.63 21.39
CA GLU A 104 -17.06 -27.67 21.85
C GLU A 104 -16.06 -28.10 20.74
N ARG A 105 -16.48 -28.06 19.47
CA ARG A 105 -15.59 -28.34 18.35
C ARG A 105 -14.58 -27.23 18.13
N ASP A 106 -15.00 -25.96 18.20
CA ASP A 106 -14.11 -24.81 18.06
C ASP A 106 -13.06 -24.79 19.16
N HIS A 107 -13.49 -25.05 20.40
CA HIS A 107 -12.61 -25.15 21.55
C HIS A 107 -11.53 -26.23 21.35
N ARG A 108 -11.93 -27.44 20.92
CA ARG A 108 -10.97 -28.51 20.60
C ARG A 108 -9.98 -28.14 19.49
N ARG A 109 -10.38 -27.33 18.51
CA ARG A 109 -9.49 -26.88 17.45
C ARG A 109 -8.45 -25.89 17.96
N LEU A 110 -8.86 -24.93 18.78
CA LEU A 110 -7.98 -23.93 19.40
C LEU A 110 -6.94 -24.60 20.31
N VAL A 111 -7.38 -25.49 21.20
CA VAL A 111 -6.48 -26.19 22.14
C VAL A 111 -5.47 -27.07 21.41
N ASN A 112 -5.88 -27.75 20.33
CA ASN A 112 -5.00 -28.63 19.56
C ASN A 112 -4.22 -27.92 18.44
N ASN A 113 -4.41 -26.60 18.26
CA ASN A 113 -3.83 -25.80 17.18
C ASN A 113 -4.05 -26.40 15.77
N GLN A 114 -5.27 -26.86 15.47
CA GLN A 114 -5.59 -27.56 14.21
C GLN A 114 -6.34 -26.67 13.20
N TRP A 115 -5.61 -26.22 12.18
CA TRP A 115 -6.09 -25.31 11.13
C TRP A 115 -6.01 -25.93 9.74
N ARG A 116 -6.99 -25.64 8.88
CA ARG A 116 -7.00 -26.14 7.49
C ARG A 116 -6.09 -25.34 6.57
N ASN A 117 -5.97 -24.04 6.84
CA ASN A 117 -5.19 -23.09 6.06
C ASN A 117 -4.80 -21.88 6.95
N PRO A 118 -3.98 -20.95 6.45
CA PRO A 118 -3.53 -19.78 7.21
C PRO A 118 -4.64 -18.83 7.68
N PHE A 119 -5.84 -18.87 7.07
CA PHE A 119 -6.94 -17.92 7.31
C PHE A 119 -8.10 -18.51 8.14
N ASP A 120 -8.03 -19.80 8.46
CA ASP A 120 -9.08 -20.55 9.14
C ASP A 120 -9.24 -20.10 10.60
N LEU A 121 -10.48 -19.85 11.01
CA LEU A 121 -10.85 -19.45 12.37
C LEU A 121 -12.05 -20.28 12.85
N PRO A 122 -12.32 -20.31 14.16
CA PRO A 122 -13.50 -20.97 14.71
C PRO A 122 -14.79 -20.21 14.35
N GLU A 123 -15.40 -20.57 13.22
CA GLU A 123 -16.61 -19.91 12.70
C GLU A 123 -17.93 -20.66 13.01
N ARG A 124 -17.90 -21.76 13.77
CA ARG A 124 -19.14 -22.50 14.11
C ARG A 124 -19.91 -21.87 15.27
N GLY A 125 -19.19 -21.33 16.24
CA GLY A 125 -19.76 -20.55 17.33
C GLY A 125 -20.27 -19.20 16.85
N ILE A 126 -20.94 -18.47 17.74
CA ILE A 126 -21.53 -17.18 17.40
C ILE A 126 -20.53 -16.02 17.47
N LEU A 127 -19.40 -16.17 18.19
CA LEU A 127 -18.47 -15.07 18.46
C LEU A 127 -17.90 -14.41 17.19
N LEU A 128 -17.05 -15.11 16.44
CA LEU A 128 -16.36 -14.52 15.29
C LEU A 128 -17.29 -14.15 14.12
N PRO A 129 -18.34 -14.94 13.79
CA PRO A 129 -19.33 -14.50 12.82
C PRO A 129 -20.03 -13.21 13.23
N SER A 130 -20.31 -13.03 14.53
CA SER A 130 -20.94 -11.82 15.05
C SER A 130 -20.00 -10.61 15.02
N LEU A 131 -18.72 -10.78 15.39
CA LEU A 131 -17.71 -9.72 15.24
C LEU A 131 -17.50 -9.33 13.77
N SER A 132 -17.52 -10.30 12.86
CA SER A 132 -17.42 -10.03 11.41
C SER A 132 -18.65 -9.28 10.90
N LYS A 133 -19.85 -9.65 11.36
CA LYS A 133 -21.09 -8.94 11.07
C LYS A 133 -21.04 -7.50 11.59
N LEU A 134 -20.62 -7.29 12.84
CA LEU A 134 -20.50 -5.97 13.45
C LEU A 134 -19.55 -5.09 12.63
N ALA A 135 -18.33 -5.58 12.35
CA ALA A 135 -17.34 -4.87 11.54
C ALA A 135 -17.88 -4.47 10.16
N PHE A 136 -18.57 -5.39 9.49
CA PHE A 136 -19.13 -5.14 8.15
C PHE A 136 -20.24 -4.08 8.16
N ASN A 137 -21.07 -4.01 9.21
CA ASN A 137 -22.08 -2.97 9.33
C ASN A 137 -21.45 -1.62 9.70
N MET A 138 -20.51 -1.61 10.64
CA MET A 138 -19.75 -0.39 10.97
C MET A 138 -19.05 0.19 9.74
N GLN A 139 -18.44 -0.65 8.91
CA GLN A 139 -17.80 -0.21 7.66
C GLN A 139 -18.78 0.38 6.64
N GLN A 140 -20.03 -0.11 6.59
CA GLN A 140 -21.05 0.43 5.68
C GLN A 140 -21.51 1.82 6.09
N ASP A 141 -21.60 2.06 7.40
CA ASP A 141 -22.03 3.35 7.96
C ASP A 141 -20.88 4.36 8.06
N ALA A 142 -19.66 3.95 7.70
CA ALA A 142 -18.49 4.80 7.61
C ALA A 142 -18.70 5.87 6.52
N ASN A 143 -18.90 7.13 6.93
CA ASN A 143 -18.52 8.23 6.05
C ASN A 143 -16.99 8.14 5.87
N THR A 144 -16.50 8.30 4.65
CA THR A 144 -15.12 8.10 4.15
C THR A 144 -13.98 8.86 4.88
N ASP A 145 -14.24 9.46 6.04
CA ASP A 145 -13.22 10.08 6.89
C ASP A 145 -12.47 9.02 7.70
N SER A 146 -11.14 9.10 7.66
CA SER A 146 -10.15 8.11 8.11
C SER A 146 -10.04 7.92 9.64
N GLY A 147 -11.17 7.98 10.36
CA GLY A 147 -11.25 7.76 11.81
C GLY A 147 -11.69 6.34 12.16
N GLN A 148 -11.28 5.85 13.33
CA GLN A 148 -11.90 4.66 13.92
C GLN A 148 -13.39 4.92 14.13
N ILE A 149 -14.22 4.01 13.60
CA ILE A 149 -15.67 4.13 13.68
C ILE A 149 -16.10 3.79 15.09
N ARG A 150 -16.86 4.70 15.69
CA ARG A 150 -17.48 4.56 17.00
C ARG A 150 -18.96 4.28 16.81
N LEU A 151 -19.48 3.36 17.59
CA LEU A 151 -20.89 2.99 17.58
C LEU A 151 -21.41 3.00 19.01
N ASP A 152 -22.62 3.50 19.22
CA ASP A 152 -23.28 3.38 20.53
C ASP A 152 -23.41 1.90 20.92
N TYR A 153 -23.21 1.59 22.20
CA TYR A 153 -23.18 0.23 22.70
C TYR A 153 -24.52 -0.50 22.46
N ASP A 154 -25.66 0.19 22.62
CA ASP A 154 -26.98 -0.41 22.40
C ASP A 154 -27.24 -0.60 20.89
N ASP A 155 -26.78 0.33 20.05
CA ASP A 155 -26.83 0.17 18.59
C ASP A 155 -25.99 -1.03 18.12
N ALA A 156 -24.83 -1.27 18.74
CA ALA A 156 -24.02 -2.46 18.48
C ALA A 156 -24.78 -3.75 18.83
N CYS A 157 -25.49 -3.78 19.95
CA CYS A 157 -26.36 -4.89 20.33
C CYS A 157 -27.49 -5.12 19.31
N ILE A 158 -28.13 -4.04 18.85
CA ILE A 158 -29.17 -4.09 17.79
C ILE A 158 -28.61 -4.68 16.49
N ILE A 159 -27.41 -4.26 16.07
CA ILE A 159 -26.76 -4.80 14.86
C ILE A 159 -26.47 -6.29 15.02
N LEU A 160 -25.99 -6.72 16.19
CA LEU A 160 -25.74 -8.14 16.44
C LEU A 160 -27.05 -8.95 16.35
N ALA A 161 -28.12 -8.45 16.99
CA ALA A 161 -29.45 -9.07 17.03
C ALA A 161 -29.38 -10.54 17.49
N GLN A 162 -28.68 -10.78 18.60
CA GLN A 162 -28.48 -12.10 19.21
C GLN A 162 -28.87 -12.06 20.68
N ASP A 163 -29.36 -13.18 21.24
CA ASP A 163 -29.68 -13.28 22.68
C ASP A 163 -28.46 -13.08 23.61
N ARG A 164 -27.25 -13.10 23.05
CA ARG A 164 -25.96 -12.96 23.76
C ARG A 164 -25.09 -11.85 23.17
N ASP A 165 -25.72 -10.80 22.64
CA ASP A 165 -25.06 -9.63 22.08
C ASP A 165 -24.05 -8.98 23.05
N GLU A 166 -24.44 -8.68 24.28
CA GLU A 166 -23.54 -8.11 25.29
C GLU A 166 -22.34 -9.00 25.58
N ASP A 167 -22.54 -10.32 25.63
CA ASP A 167 -21.46 -11.28 25.87
C ASP A 167 -20.49 -11.32 24.68
N ILE A 168 -20.98 -11.12 23.45
CA ILE A 168 -20.14 -11.01 22.26
C ILE A 168 -19.28 -9.74 22.33
N LEU A 169 -19.85 -8.59 22.71
CA LEU A 169 -19.11 -7.33 22.84
C LEU A 169 -18.03 -7.44 23.93
N LYS A 170 -18.39 -7.95 25.11
CA LYS A 170 -17.45 -8.21 26.22
C LYS A 170 -16.34 -9.19 25.81
N ALA A 171 -16.67 -10.22 25.05
CA ALA A 171 -15.66 -11.12 24.51
C ALA A 171 -14.75 -10.44 23.48
N GLY A 172 -15.28 -9.56 22.63
CA GLY A 172 -14.48 -8.75 21.70
C GLY A 172 -13.48 -7.84 22.41
N VAL A 173 -13.89 -7.21 23.52
CA VAL A 173 -13.01 -6.42 24.39
C VAL A 173 -11.95 -7.30 25.06
N ALA A 174 -12.34 -8.45 25.62
CA ALA A 174 -11.40 -9.39 26.23
C ALA A 174 -10.34 -9.91 25.24
N LEU A 175 -10.68 -10.04 23.95
CA LEU A 175 -9.73 -10.43 22.90
C LEU A 175 -8.81 -9.28 22.42
N ASN A 176 -8.99 -8.06 22.92
CA ASN A 176 -8.38 -6.84 22.37
C ASN A 176 -8.70 -6.63 20.88
N VAL A 177 -9.88 -7.06 20.44
CA VAL A 177 -10.41 -6.79 19.10
C VAL A 177 -11.25 -5.52 19.12
N LEU A 178 -12.07 -5.38 20.16
CA LEU A 178 -12.86 -4.19 20.44
C LEU A 178 -12.24 -3.41 21.60
N ASP A 179 -12.56 -2.13 21.66
CA ASP A 179 -12.36 -1.26 22.81
C ASP A 179 -13.70 -0.62 23.20
N GLU A 180 -13.88 -0.33 24.48
CA GLU A 180 -15.14 0.20 25.04
C GLU A 180 -14.87 1.54 25.74
N ASP A 181 -15.48 2.61 25.23
CA ASP A 181 -15.50 3.91 25.91
C ASP A 181 -16.69 3.93 26.87
N VAL A 182 -16.45 3.48 28.10
CA VAL A 182 -17.47 3.43 29.16
C VAL A 182 -18.06 4.81 29.48
N THR A 183 -17.34 5.90 29.18
CA THR A 183 -17.82 7.26 29.45
C THR A 183 -18.81 7.72 28.39
N GLN A 184 -18.53 7.42 27.13
CA GLN A 184 -19.41 7.76 26.00
C GLN A 184 -20.45 6.68 25.69
N GLN A 185 -20.34 5.50 26.33
CA GLN A 185 -21.13 4.31 26.02
C GLN A 185 -20.97 3.89 24.55
N GLU A 186 -19.75 4.02 24.04
CA GLU A 186 -19.41 3.68 22.66
C GLU A 186 -18.52 2.45 22.62
N ILE A 187 -18.62 1.70 21.52
CA ILE A 187 -17.72 0.60 21.18
C ILE A 187 -17.06 0.88 19.83
N LEU A 188 -15.81 0.46 19.72
CA LEU A 188 -15.03 0.58 18.49
C LEU A 188 -14.10 -0.62 18.34
N PHE A 189 -13.62 -0.85 17.12
CA PHE A 189 -12.49 -1.77 16.94
C PHE A 189 -11.21 -1.11 17.46
N PHE A 190 -10.39 -1.89 18.17
CA PHE A 190 -9.12 -1.42 18.73
C PHE A 190 -8.20 -0.78 17.67
N HIS A 191 -8.29 -1.27 16.43
CA HIS A 191 -7.59 -0.72 15.28
C HIS A 191 -8.47 -0.78 14.01
N GLN A 192 -8.39 0.23 13.13
CA GLN A 192 -9.15 0.26 11.87
C GLN A 192 -8.87 -0.99 11.01
N LEU A 193 -7.61 -1.35 10.84
CA LEU A 193 -7.22 -2.57 10.13
C LEU A 193 -7.82 -3.87 10.71
N LEU A 194 -8.08 -3.93 12.03
CA LEU A 194 -8.79 -5.08 12.61
C LEU A 194 -10.27 -5.08 12.21
N GLN A 195 -10.91 -3.90 12.18
CA GLN A 195 -12.26 -3.76 11.63
C GLN A 195 -12.31 -4.23 10.18
N GLU A 196 -11.40 -3.72 9.33
CA GLU A 196 -11.29 -4.11 7.92
C GLU A 196 -11.06 -5.61 7.77
N PHE A 197 -10.21 -6.23 8.62
CA PHE A 197 -10.02 -7.68 8.63
C PHE A 197 -11.31 -8.44 8.94
N PHE A 198 -12.05 -8.06 9.99
CA PHE A 198 -13.31 -8.72 10.34
C PHE A 198 -14.41 -8.49 9.30
N ALA A 199 -14.51 -7.28 8.73
CA ALA A 199 -15.40 -6.98 7.61
C ALA A 199 -15.02 -7.81 6.37
N ALA A 200 -13.72 -7.97 6.10
CA ALA A 200 -13.20 -8.75 4.99
C ALA A 200 -13.53 -10.24 5.12
N ARG A 201 -13.60 -10.78 6.35
CA ARG A 201 -14.09 -12.15 6.56
C ARG A 201 -15.53 -12.31 6.08
N ALA A 202 -16.42 -11.38 6.44
CA ALA A 202 -17.80 -11.39 5.96
C ALA A 202 -17.88 -11.25 4.43
N LEU A 203 -17.10 -10.31 3.86
CA LEU A 203 -17.03 -10.07 2.42
C LEU A 203 -16.47 -11.27 1.64
N SER A 204 -15.49 -11.99 2.19
CA SER A 204 -14.92 -13.19 1.53
C SER A 204 -15.93 -14.34 1.40
N GLN A 205 -16.89 -14.43 2.33
CA GLN A 205 -17.96 -15.43 2.31
C GLN A 205 -19.10 -15.03 1.39
N LYS A 206 -19.39 -13.73 1.30
CA LYS A 206 -20.42 -13.15 0.42
C LYS A 206 -19.83 -11.96 -0.33
N PRO A 207 -19.10 -12.21 -1.43
CA PRO A 207 -18.49 -11.14 -2.20
C PRO A 207 -19.54 -10.19 -2.76
N ASP A 208 -19.27 -8.89 -2.64
CA ASP A 208 -20.08 -7.83 -3.23
C ASP A 208 -19.15 -6.82 -3.92
N PRO A 209 -18.90 -6.96 -5.24
CA PRO A 209 -18.01 -6.06 -5.96
C PRO A 209 -18.56 -4.63 -6.07
N GLU A 210 -19.86 -4.41 -5.82
CA GLU A 210 -20.47 -3.07 -5.90
C GLU A 210 -19.96 -2.12 -4.83
N LEU A 211 -19.55 -2.64 -3.67
CA LEU A 211 -18.99 -1.87 -2.56
C LEU A 211 -17.71 -1.11 -2.94
N VAL A 212 -17.02 -1.54 -4.00
CA VAL A 212 -15.77 -0.93 -4.50
C VAL A 212 -15.92 -0.41 -5.92
N ARG A 213 -17.15 -0.14 -6.38
CA ARG A 213 -17.40 0.40 -7.71
C ARG A 213 -16.67 1.71 -7.92
N SER A 214 -15.78 1.72 -8.91
CA SER A 214 -15.04 2.91 -9.32
C SER A 214 -15.34 3.18 -10.80
N PRO A 215 -16.18 4.19 -11.11
CA PRO A 215 -16.36 4.67 -12.47
C PRO A 215 -15.01 5.07 -13.07
N TRP A 216 -14.80 4.76 -14.35
CA TRP A 216 -13.51 5.02 -15.01
C TRP A 216 -13.64 5.71 -16.36
N GLN A 217 -14.84 5.71 -16.95
CA GLN A 217 -15.09 6.37 -18.22
C GLN A 217 -15.30 7.87 -17.98
N VAL A 218 -14.81 8.70 -18.91
CA VAL A 218 -14.83 10.18 -18.78
C VAL A 218 -16.21 10.72 -18.44
N HIS A 219 -17.28 10.12 -18.97
CA HIS A 219 -18.66 10.58 -18.76
C HIS A 219 -19.33 10.03 -17.49
N GLU A 220 -18.71 9.09 -16.79
CA GLU A 220 -19.24 8.47 -15.56
C GLU A 220 -18.52 8.99 -14.30
N VAL A 221 -17.30 9.51 -14.45
CA VAL A 221 -16.47 9.97 -13.33
C VAL A 221 -16.93 11.33 -12.83
N SER A 222 -17.11 11.44 -11.50
CA SER A 222 -17.43 12.69 -10.82
C SER A 222 -16.61 12.81 -9.53
N PRO A 223 -15.97 13.96 -9.24
CA PRO A 223 -15.86 15.14 -10.11
C PRO A 223 -15.07 14.81 -11.40
N SER A 224 -15.44 15.46 -12.50
CA SER A 224 -14.78 15.32 -13.79
C SER A 224 -13.35 15.86 -13.74
N LEU A 225 -12.50 15.47 -14.69
CA LEU A 225 -11.12 15.94 -14.76
C LEU A 225 -11.03 17.47 -14.86
N GLU A 226 -11.92 18.09 -15.64
CA GLU A 226 -11.97 19.55 -15.83
C GLU A 226 -12.29 20.26 -14.51
N GLU A 227 -13.31 19.80 -13.78
CA GLU A 227 -13.67 20.34 -12.46
C GLU A 227 -12.52 20.20 -11.44
N VAL A 228 -11.80 19.08 -11.47
CA VAL A 228 -10.62 18.89 -10.60
C VAL A 228 -9.51 19.86 -10.97
N MET A 229 -9.19 19.99 -12.26
CA MET A 229 -8.14 20.88 -12.75
C MET A 229 -8.41 22.35 -12.44
N GLU A 230 -9.68 22.79 -12.45
CA GLU A 230 -10.04 24.16 -12.05
C GLU A 230 -9.75 24.48 -10.58
N THR A 231 -9.71 23.45 -9.73
CA THR A 231 -9.45 23.59 -8.28
C THR A 231 -7.99 23.33 -7.90
N LEU A 232 -7.20 22.78 -8.82
CA LEU A 232 -5.83 22.33 -8.58
C LEU A 232 -4.85 23.47 -8.84
N ALA A 233 -3.91 23.73 -7.92
CA ALA A 233 -2.81 24.63 -8.24
C ALA A 233 -1.84 23.96 -9.22
N ASP A 234 -1.10 24.75 -10.00
CA ASP A 234 -0.25 24.25 -11.09
C ASP A 234 0.81 23.22 -10.63
N SER A 235 1.17 23.23 -9.35
CA SER A 235 2.16 22.33 -8.74
C SER A 235 1.56 21.13 -8.01
N ASP A 236 0.25 21.11 -7.79
CA ASP A 236 -0.39 20.06 -6.99
C ASP A 236 -0.56 18.79 -7.83
N PRO A 237 -0.33 17.59 -7.24
CA PRO A 237 -0.50 16.35 -7.97
C PRO A 237 -1.97 16.14 -8.32
N LEU A 238 -2.22 15.56 -9.50
CA LEU A 238 -3.58 15.16 -9.87
C LEU A 238 -4.08 14.10 -8.87
N PRO A 239 -5.21 14.35 -8.17
CA PRO A 239 -5.73 13.40 -7.19
C PRO A 239 -6.19 12.11 -7.88
N GLU A 240 -6.17 11.01 -7.12
CA GLU A 240 -6.72 9.73 -7.57
C GLU A 240 -8.24 9.81 -7.79
N LEU A 241 -8.80 8.76 -8.40
CA LEU A 241 -10.25 8.60 -8.41
C LEU A 241 -10.78 8.43 -6.97
N PRO A 242 -11.99 8.95 -6.68
CA PRO A 242 -12.62 8.72 -5.39
C PRO A 242 -12.69 7.24 -5.03
N GLN A 243 -12.24 6.91 -3.83
CA GLN A 243 -12.30 5.57 -3.25
C GLN A 243 -13.58 5.43 -2.41
N THR A 244 -14.04 4.20 -2.20
CA THR A 244 -15.26 3.92 -1.44
C THR A 244 -14.99 3.65 0.04
N GLY A 245 -13.74 3.42 0.41
CA GLY A 245 -13.33 2.98 1.75
C GLY A 245 -13.40 1.46 1.94
N TRP A 246 -13.75 0.70 0.90
CA TRP A 246 -13.82 -0.76 0.94
C TRP A 246 -12.61 -1.46 0.29
N GLU A 247 -11.64 -0.69 -0.23
CA GLU A 247 -10.49 -1.17 -0.98
C GLU A 247 -9.62 -2.13 -0.14
N GLU A 248 -9.21 -1.71 1.06
CA GLU A 248 -8.38 -2.53 1.96
C GLU A 248 -9.15 -3.75 2.49
N THR A 249 -10.44 -3.60 2.79
CA THR A 249 -11.33 -4.71 3.15
C THR A 249 -11.42 -5.74 2.02
N THR A 250 -11.51 -5.28 0.78
CA THR A 250 -11.57 -6.14 -0.42
C THR A 250 -10.24 -6.86 -0.67
N LEU A 251 -9.11 -6.18 -0.46
CA LEU A 251 -7.77 -6.79 -0.54
C LEU A 251 -7.62 -7.95 0.46
N LEU A 252 -8.03 -7.75 1.72
CA LEU A 252 -8.03 -8.80 2.73
C LEU A 252 -9.01 -9.94 2.38
N ALA A 253 -10.19 -9.61 1.85
CA ALA A 253 -11.21 -10.59 1.49
C ALA A 253 -10.75 -11.48 0.33
N ALA A 254 -10.04 -10.92 -0.63
CA ALA A 254 -9.44 -11.63 -1.76
C ALA A 254 -8.48 -12.75 -1.29
N ALA A 255 -7.61 -12.45 -0.33
CA ALA A 255 -6.68 -13.42 0.26
C ALA A 255 -7.40 -14.59 0.95
N MET A 256 -8.57 -14.34 1.54
CA MET A 256 -9.35 -15.34 2.26
C MET A 256 -10.41 -16.04 1.40
N SER A 257 -10.55 -15.68 0.12
CA SER A 257 -11.58 -16.20 -0.76
C SER A 257 -11.40 -17.71 -1.04
N ALA A 258 -12.49 -18.46 -0.94
CA ALA A 258 -12.50 -19.87 -1.33
C ALA A 258 -12.46 -20.09 -2.86
N ALA A 259 -12.72 -19.03 -3.64
CA ALA A 259 -12.76 -19.05 -5.10
C ALA A 259 -12.09 -17.78 -5.68
N PRO A 260 -10.76 -17.64 -5.56
CA PRO A 260 -10.05 -16.41 -5.90
C PRO A 260 -10.20 -16.02 -7.38
N ASP A 261 -10.18 -16.99 -8.30
CA ASP A 261 -10.41 -16.75 -9.73
C ASP A 261 -11.79 -16.16 -10.06
N ALA A 262 -12.84 -16.57 -9.33
CA ALA A 262 -14.17 -16.02 -9.53
C ALA A 262 -14.28 -14.62 -8.93
N PHE A 263 -13.74 -14.46 -7.71
CA PHE A 263 -13.67 -13.17 -7.02
C PHE A 263 -12.96 -12.11 -7.87
N MET A 264 -11.80 -12.43 -8.43
CA MET A 264 -11.05 -11.50 -9.28
C MET A 264 -11.79 -11.14 -10.57
N ARG A 265 -12.50 -12.08 -11.21
CA ARG A 265 -13.28 -11.78 -12.43
C ARG A 265 -14.43 -10.82 -12.17
N ASP A 266 -15.12 -10.97 -11.04
CA ASP A 266 -16.20 -10.08 -10.65
C ASP A 266 -15.64 -8.69 -10.30
N LEU A 267 -14.56 -8.65 -9.53
CA LEU A 267 -13.89 -7.41 -9.17
C LEU A 267 -13.34 -6.67 -10.39
N MET A 268 -12.75 -7.37 -11.36
CA MET A 268 -12.20 -6.79 -12.59
C MET A 268 -13.24 -5.98 -13.38
N ARG A 269 -14.51 -6.39 -13.36
CA ARG A 269 -15.61 -5.71 -14.07
C ARG A 269 -15.99 -4.40 -13.41
N THR A 270 -15.82 -4.29 -12.10
CA THR A 270 -16.30 -3.17 -11.28
C THR A 270 -15.17 -2.22 -10.86
N ASN A 271 -13.98 -2.77 -10.61
CA ASN A 271 -12.77 -2.04 -10.23
C ASN A 271 -11.50 -2.81 -10.65
N LEU A 272 -11.06 -2.58 -11.89
CA LEU A 272 -9.91 -3.26 -12.49
C LEU A 272 -8.57 -2.99 -11.76
N PRO A 273 -8.20 -1.74 -11.40
CA PRO A 273 -6.97 -1.51 -10.63
C PRO A 273 -6.96 -2.27 -9.29
N LEU A 274 -8.08 -2.30 -8.56
CA LEU A 274 -8.17 -3.03 -7.30
C LEU A 274 -8.04 -4.56 -7.50
N ALA A 275 -8.62 -5.12 -8.57
CA ALA A 275 -8.43 -6.54 -8.92
C ALA A 275 -6.95 -6.89 -9.14
N ALA A 276 -6.20 -5.98 -9.77
CA ALA A 276 -4.78 -6.15 -10.00
C ALA A 276 -3.96 -6.04 -8.71
N ARG A 277 -4.26 -5.06 -7.84
CA ARG A 277 -3.65 -4.96 -6.49
C ARG A 277 -3.91 -6.23 -5.67
N CYS A 278 -5.14 -6.76 -5.71
CA CYS A 278 -5.48 -8.04 -5.07
C CYS A 278 -4.66 -9.20 -5.65
N THR A 279 -4.46 -9.22 -6.96
CA THR A 279 -3.66 -10.26 -7.64
C THR A 279 -2.18 -10.19 -7.27
N ALA A 280 -1.64 -9.00 -7.03
CA ALA A 280 -0.25 -8.79 -6.62
C ALA A 280 0.01 -9.17 -5.15
N ALA A 281 -1.04 -9.33 -4.33
CA ALA A 281 -0.90 -9.68 -2.93
C ALA A 281 -0.29 -11.11 -2.78
N PRO A 282 0.71 -11.30 -1.91
CA PRO A 282 1.44 -12.57 -1.77
C PRO A 282 0.56 -13.74 -1.31
N GLU A 283 -0.58 -13.43 -0.66
CA GLU A 283 -1.53 -14.40 -0.12
C GLU A 283 -2.61 -14.83 -1.14
N VAL A 284 -2.66 -14.20 -2.31
CA VAL A 284 -3.63 -14.48 -3.37
C VAL A 284 -2.98 -15.32 -4.45
N THR A 285 -3.58 -16.48 -4.74
CA THR A 285 -3.16 -17.32 -5.86
C THR A 285 -4.29 -17.44 -6.87
N ILE A 286 -4.04 -17.02 -8.10
CA ILE A 286 -4.96 -17.15 -9.23
C ILE A 286 -4.32 -17.90 -10.39
N SER A 287 -5.12 -18.28 -11.38
CA SER A 287 -4.59 -18.87 -12.62
C SER A 287 -3.79 -17.85 -13.45
N GLU A 288 -2.69 -18.32 -14.07
CA GLU A 288 -1.87 -17.51 -15.00
C GLU A 288 -2.69 -16.94 -16.18
N ALA A 289 -3.72 -17.67 -16.60
CA ALA A 289 -4.64 -17.21 -17.63
C ALA A 289 -5.41 -15.96 -17.18
N LEU A 290 -5.91 -15.94 -15.94
CA LEU A 290 -6.60 -14.79 -15.38
C LEU A 290 -5.65 -13.63 -15.10
N LYS A 291 -4.43 -13.91 -14.62
CA LYS A 291 -3.38 -12.89 -14.47
C LYS A 291 -3.10 -12.19 -15.80
N SER A 292 -2.97 -12.96 -16.88
CA SER A 292 -2.78 -12.43 -18.24
C SER A 292 -3.98 -11.60 -18.72
N GLU A 293 -5.20 -12.02 -18.41
CA GLU A 293 -6.44 -11.28 -18.72
C GLU A 293 -6.46 -9.91 -18.02
N ILE A 294 -6.12 -9.87 -16.73
CA ILE A 294 -6.01 -8.62 -15.94
C ILE A 294 -4.94 -7.70 -16.54
N GLN A 295 -3.74 -8.22 -16.82
CA GLN A 295 -2.65 -7.44 -17.43
C GLN A 295 -3.06 -6.82 -18.77
N GLN A 296 -3.71 -7.58 -19.65
CA GLN A 296 -4.20 -7.09 -20.93
C GLN A 296 -5.26 -6.00 -20.78
N ALA A 297 -6.19 -6.18 -19.83
CA ALA A 297 -7.21 -5.18 -19.54
C ALA A 297 -6.61 -3.86 -19.02
N LEU A 298 -5.58 -3.93 -18.16
CA LEU A 298 -4.88 -2.75 -17.65
C LEU A 298 -4.12 -2.02 -18.76
N ILE A 299 -3.41 -2.75 -19.62
CA ILE A 299 -2.72 -2.17 -20.78
C ILE A 299 -3.73 -1.45 -21.67
N ALA A 300 -4.84 -2.10 -22.01
CA ALA A 300 -5.89 -1.52 -22.84
C ALA A 300 -6.45 -0.23 -22.21
N ARG A 301 -6.77 -0.26 -20.91
CA ARG A 301 -7.29 0.93 -20.20
C ARG A 301 -6.27 2.06 -20.17
N SER A 302 -5.00 1.79 -19.86
CA SER A 302 -3.95 2.83 -19.79
C SER A 302 -3.79 3.60 -21.12
N GLN A 303 -4.09 2.94 -22.24
CA GLN A 303 -3.97 3.46 -23.61
C GLN A 303 -5.31 3.95 -24.20
N ASP A 304 -6.41 3.91 -23.44
CA ASP A 304 -7.71 4.40 -23.91
C ASP A 304 -7.84 5.92 -23.72
N PHE A 305 -7.16 6.68 -24.58
CA PHE A 305 -7.20 8.14 -24.57
C PHE A 305 -8.57 8.73 -24.93
N ALA A 306 -9.47 7.92 -25.51
CA ALA A 306 -10.74 8.40 -26.03
C ALA A 306 -11.87 8.29 -25.00
N ASN A 307 -11.88 7.23 -24.17
CA ASN A 307 -13.00 6.95 -23.28
C ASN A 307 -12.62 6.90 -21.79
N ALA A 308 -11.37 6.63 -21.44
CA ALA A 308 -10.95 6.51 -20.04
C ALA A 308 -10.51 7.87 -19.47
N ASP A 309 -10.97 8.18 -18.25
CA ASP A 309 -10.48 9.33 -17.48
C ASP A 309 -8.96 9.22 -17.25
N LEU A 310 -8.24 10.33 -17.29
CA LEU A 310 -6.79 10.35 -17.11
C LEU A 310 -6.36 9.68 -15.79
N ARG A 311 -7.08 9.91 -14.70
CA ARG A 311 -6.80 9.29 -13.39
C ARG A 311 -7.00 7.78 -13.43
N ALA A 312 -8.03 7.32 -14.13
CA ALA A 312 -8.27 5.88 -14.34
C ALA A 312 -7.13 5.21 -15.12
N ARG A 313 -6.57 5.92 -16.11
CA ARG A 313 -5.46 5.45 -16.93
C ARG A 313 -4.17 5.37 -16.13
N ILE A 314 -3.91 6.37 -15.28
CA ILE A 314 -2.79 6.38 -14.33
C ILE A 314 -2.93 5.20 -13.35
N ALA A 315 -4.11 5.04 -12.73
CA ALA A 315 -4.38 3.93 -11.81
C ALA A 315 -4.18 2.56 -12.47
N ALA A 316 -4.58 2.40 -13.74
CA ALA A 316 -4.32 1.17 -14.49
C ALA A 316 -2.82 0.93 -14.74
N GLY A 317 -2.05 1.98 -15.03
CA GLY A 317 -0.60 1.90 -15.21
C GLY A 317 0.14 1.52 -13.92
N LEU A 318 -0.23 2.15 -12.80
CA LEU A 318 0.34 1.85 -11.48
C LEU A 318 0.04 0.40 -11.07
N ALA A 319 -1.22 -0.03 -11.19
CA ALA A 319 -1.62 -1.39 -10.85
C ALA A 319 -1.00 -2.44 -11.78
N LEU A 320 -0.71 -2.09 -13.05
CA LEU A 320 0.05 -2.95 -13.96
C LEU A 320 1.49 -3.16 -13.48
N GLY A 321 2.11 -2.13 -12.90
CA GLY A 321 3.41 -2.23 -12.27
C GLY A 321 3.44 -3.24 -11.13
N GLU A 322 2.41 -3.28 -10.29
CA GLU A 322 2.32 -4.21 -9.15
C GLU A 322 2.14 -5.68 -9.59
N VAL A 323 1.25 -5.95 -10.56
CA VAL A 323 1.01 -7.32 -11.06
C VAL A 323 2.11 -7.80 -12.05
N GLY A 324 2.92 -6.87 -12.54
CA GLY A 324 3.97 -7.06 -13.53
C GLY A 324 3.47 -6.74 -14.95
N ASP A 325 4.23 -5.93 -15.68
CA ASP A 325 3.93 -5.57 -17.06
C ASP A 325 4.56 -6.59 -18.04
N PRO A 326 3.76 -7.37 -18.78
CA PRO A 326 4.28 -8.39 -19.70
C PRO A 326 4.99 -7.79 -20.93
N ARG A 327 4.93 -6.48 -21.15
CA ARG A 327 5.63 -5.79 -22.24
C ARG A 327 7.13 -5.62 -21.97
N PHE A 328 7.56 -5.76 -20.71
CA PHE A 328 8.96 -5.73 -20.32
C PHE A 328 9.47 -7.16 -20.29
N GLU A 329 10.27 -7.53 -21.28
CA GLU A 329 10.74 -8.90 -21.43
C GLU A 329 11.92 -9.15 -20.49
N ARG A 330 11.86 -10.19 -19.66
CA ARG A 330 12.97 -10.57 -18.79
C ARG A 330 13.99 -11.41 -19.54
N HIS A 331 15.24 -10.98 -19.50
CA HIS A 331 16.39 -11.65 -20.10
C HIS A 331 17.48 -11.87 -19.05
N SER A 332 18.37 -12.83 -19.30
CA SER A 332 19.56 -13.07 -18.46
C SER A 332 20.81 -12.79 -19.27
N GLY A 333 21.62 -11.85 -18.78
CA GLY A 333 22.89 -11.45 -19.37
C GLY A 333 24.10 -11.95 -18.57
N PRO A 334 25.33 -11.67 -19.05
CA PRO A 334 26.57 -12.04 -18.35
C PRO A 334 26.74 -11.38 -16.97
N HIS A 335 25.99 -10.29 -16.70
CA HIS A 335 26.10 -9.50 -15.48
C HIS A 335 24.80 -9.53 -14.63
N GLY A 336 23.90 -10.47 -14.91
CA GLY A 336 22.63 -10.61 -14.18
C GLY A 336 21.39 -10.52 -15.07
N ASP A 337 20.24 -10.58 -14.42
CA ASP A 337 18.94 -10.45 -15.09
C ASP A 337 18.65 -8.97 -15.41
N TYR A 338 18.03 -8.71 -16.56
CA TYR A 338 17.57 -7.38 -16.95
C TYR A 338 16.18 -7.45 -17.59
N LEU A 339 15.49 -6.31 -17.62
CA LEU A 339 14.24 -6.15 -18.36
C LEU A 339 14.53 -5.37 -19.63
N LEU A 340 14.08 -5.90 -20.77
CA LEU A 340 14.10 -5.19 -22.04
C LEU A 340 12.74 -4.50 -22.23
N PRO A 341 12.68 -3.16 -22.20
CA PRO A 341 11.44 -2.44 -22.44
C PRO A 341 11.05 -2.51 -23.92
N PRO A 342 9.80 -2.20 -24.27
CA PRO A 342 9.43 -1.96 -25.66
C PRO A 342 10.31 -0.86 -26.26
N MET A 343 11.02 -1.20 -27.33
CA MET A 343 11.92 -0.26 -28.04
C MET A 343 11.19 0.46 -29.17
N VAL A 344 11.60 1.70 -29.44
CA VAL A 344 11.10 2.51 -30.55
C VAL A 344 12.26 2.82 -31.49
N ASP A 345 12.09 2.51 -32.78
CA ASP A 345 13.04 2.86 -33.83
C ASP A 345 12.98 4.35 -34.15
N ILE A 346 14.12 5.02 -34.06
CA ILE A 346 14.33 6.40 -34.51
C ILE A 346 15.17 6.34 -35.80
N PRO A 347 14.63 6.80 -36.94
CA PRO A 347 15.36 6.75 -38.20
C PRO A 347 16.56 7.69 -38.21
N ALA A 348 17.53 7.41 -39.09
CA ALA A 348 18.63 8.33 -39.33
C ALA A 348 18.12 9.65 -39.93
N GLY A 349 18.71 10.78 -39.53
CA GLY A 349 18.38 12.09 -40.09
C GLY A 349 18.87 13.27 -39.26
N SER A 350 18.45 14.45 -39.70
CA SER A 350 18.75 15.73 -39.06
C SER A 350 17.68 16.06 -38.01
N TYR A 351 18.08 16.23 -36.76
CA TYR A 351 17.19 16.56 -35.66
C TYR A 351 17.60 17.87 -34.96
N PRO A 352 16.65 18.69 -34.48
CA PRO A 352 16.97 19.81 -33.61
C PRO A 352 17.34 19.30 -32.21
N MET A 353 18.38 19.89 -31.61
CA MET A 353 18.81 19.64 -30.23
C MET A 353 19.06 20.97 -29.52
N GLY A 354 18.64 21.05 -28.26
CA GLY A 354 18.65 22.29 -27.47
C GLY A 354 17.52 23.25 -27.84
N THR A 355 17.41 24.34 -27.10
CA THR A 355 16.46 25.44 -27.34
C THR A 355 17.10 26.78 -27.00
N ASP A 356 16.84 27.80 -27.82
CA ASP A 356 17.21 29.18 -27.51
C ASP A 356 16.18 29.88 -26.61
N ASP A 357 15.00 29.27 -26.46
CA ASP A 357 13.80 29.87 -25.85
C ASP A 357 13.52 29.29 -24.45
N ASN A 358 14.55 29.30 -23.59
CA ASN A 358 14.40 29.00 -22.17
C ASN A 358 15.44 29.73 -21.31
N GLN A 359 15.41 29.49 -20.00
CA GLN A 359 16.31 30.10 -19.02
C GLN A 359 17.58 29.27 -18.73
N TYR A 360 17.72 28.08 -19.33
CA TYR A 360 18.77 27.13 -19.03
C TYR A 360 19.91 27.26 -20.07
N ASP A 361 21.02 27.87 -19.67
CA ASP A 361 22.14 28.15 -20.59
C ASP A 361 22.84 26.88 -21.10
N ASP A 362 22.72 25.76 -20.39
CA ASP A 362 23.19 24.44 -20.76
C ASP A 362 22.32 23.75 -21.84
N GLU A 363 21.10 24.24 -22.07
CA GLU A 363 20.25 23.80 -23.17
C GLU A 363 20.44 24.63 -24.45
N LYS A 364 21.32 25.65 -24.42
CA LYS A 364 21.62 26.56 -25.53
C LYS A 364 22.97 26.26 -26.20
N PRO A 365 23.14 26.58 -27.50
CA PRO A 365 22.11 27.08 -28.42
C PRO A 365 21.31 25.95 -29.07
N ALA A 366 20.14 26.26 -29.61
CA ALA A 366 19.43 25.37 -30.52
C ALA A 366 20.27 25.11 -31.77
N HIS A 367 20.55 23.85 -32.10
CA HIS A 367 21.33 23.48 -33.28
C HIS A 367 20.85 22.16 -33.89
N THR A 368 21.28 21.90 -35.13
CA THR A 368 20.92 20.66 -35.85
C THR A 368 22.02 19.62 -35.70
N VAL A 369 21.62 18.40 -35.35
CA VAL A 369 22.51 17.24 -35.20
C VAL A 369 22.10 16.16 -36.20
N GLU A 370 23.08 15.60 -36.90
CA GLU A 370 22.90 14.42 -37.74
C GLU A 370 23.02 13.16 -36.89
N LEU A 371 21.94 12.37 -36.79
CA LEU A 371 21.91 11.12 -36.03
C LEU A 371 21.83 9.93 -36.99
N ALA A 372 22.58 8.87 -36.68
CA ALA A 372 22.34 7.56 -37.27
C ALA A 372 21.02 6.97 -36.75
N ALA A 373 20.49 5.93 -37.39
CA ALA A 373 19.31 5.25 -36.87
C ALA A 373 19.66 4.54 -35.55
N PHE A 374 18.79 4.66 -34.55
CA PHE A 374 18.97 4.05 -33.23
C PHE A 374 17.63 3.63 -32.65
N GLN A 375 17.66 2.88 -31.55
CA GLN A 375 16.47 2.54 -30.77
C GLN A 375 16.53 3.20 -29.40
N ILE A 376 15.37 3.62 -28.89
CA ILE A 376 15.21 4.16 -27.54
C ILE A 376 14.06 3.45 -26.83
N GLY A 377 14.17 3.26 -25.52
CA GLY A 377 13.08 2.72 -24.71
C GLY A 377 11.83 3.61 -24.82
N LYS A 378 10.67 2.98 -25.02
CA LYS A 378 9.38 3.69 -25.12
C LYS A 378 9.00 4.42 -23.82
N PHE A 379 9.50 3.93 -22.70
CA PHE A 379 9.23 4.46 -21.36
C PHE A 379 10.55 4.89 -20.71
N PRO A 380 10.52 5.86 -19.76
CA PRO A 380 11.64 6.10 -18.87
C PRO A 380 12.03 4.82 -18.12
N VAL A 381 13.29 4.74 -17.68
CA VAL A 381 13.78 3.62 -16.87
C VAL A 381 12.85 3.42 -15.68
N THR A 382 12.29 2.23 -15.57
CA THR A 382 11.31 1.90 -14.54
C THR A 382 12.00 1.51 -13.23
N ASN A 383 11.25 1.59 -12.12
CA ASN A 383 11.73 1.09 -10.82
C ASN A 383 12.11 -0.39 -10.88
N ALA A 384 11.43 -1.19 -11.72
CA ALA A 384 11.73 -2.61 -11.91
C ALA A 384 13.07 -2.84 -12.64
N GLU A 385 13.37 -2.06 -13.68
CA GLU A 385 14.68 -2.08 -14.35
C GLU A 385 15.79 -1.61 -13.39
N TYR A 386 15.55 -0.51 -12.67
CA TYR A 386 16.51 0.04 -11.73
C TYR A 386 16.81 -0.90 -10.55
N ALA A 387 15.82 -1.63 -10.06
CA ALA A 387 16.01 -2.64 -9.01
C ALA A 387 16.98 -3.76 -9.45
N LEU A 388 16.97 -4.14 -10.73
CA LEU A 388 17.91 -5.12 -11.28
C LEU A 388 19.33 -4.56 -11.40
N PHE A 389 19.46 -3.27 -11.76
CA PHE A 389 20.75 -2.58 -11.72
C PHE A 389 21.34 -2.56 -10.30
N LEU A 390 20.54 -2.23 -9.28
CA LEU A 390 20.98 -2.29 -7.89
C LEU A 390 21.39 -3.72 -7.48
N ALA A 391 20.58 -4.72 -7.85
CA ALA A 391 20.88 -6.13 -7.54
C ALA A 391 22.18 -6.64 -8.22
N ALA A 392 22.58 -6.01 -9.33
CA ALA A 392 23.83 -6.31 -10.04
C ALA A 392 25.05 -5.53 -9.50
N GLY A 393 24.92 -4.88 -8.33
CA GLY A 393 25.99 -4.11 -7.71
C GLY A 393 26.22 -2.76 -8.39
N GLY A 394 25.15 -2.12 -8.89
CA GLY A 394 25.24 -0.91 -9.72
C GLY A 394 26.07 0.24 -9.14
N TYR A 395 26.13 0.38 -7.82
CA TYR A 395 26.96 1.39 -7.13
C TYR A 395 28.17 0.79 -6.42
N GLU A 396 28.24 -0.53 -6.30
CA GLU A 396 29.30 -1.26 -5.61
C GLU A 396 30.39 -1.77 -6.57
N ASP A 397 30.06 -1.89 -7.86
CA ASP A 397 30.95 -2.40 -8.89
C ASP A 397 31.34 -1.29 -9.88
N ASP A 398 32.60 -0.90 -9.83
CA ASP A 398 33.22 0.10 -10.70
C ASP A 398 33.06 -0.22 -12.20
N GLN A 399 32.79 -1.48 -12.59
CA GLN A 399 32.65 -1.87 -14.01
C GLN A 399 31.53 -1.13 -14.76
N TRP A 400 30.54 -0.61 -14.04
CA TRP A 400 29.38 0.10 -14.61
C TRP A 400 29.68 1.57 -14.94
N TRP A 401 30.86 2.06 -14.57
CA TRP A 401 31.24 3.47 -14.64
C TRP A 401 32.57 3.61 -15.38
N ASP A 402 32.59 4.39 -16.46
CA ASP A 402 33.67 4.37 -17.45
C ASP A 402 34.64 5.56 -17.38
N THR A 403 34.38 6.55 -16.52
CA THR A 403 35.25 7.72 -16.34
C THR A 403 35.89 7.77 -14.96
N ASP A 404 37.15 8.22 -14.91
CA ASP A 404 37.88 8.42 -13.67
C ASP A 404 37.16 9.42 -12.75
N GLU A 405 36.48 10.44 -13.30
CA GLU A 405 35.71 11.40 -12.50
C GLU A 405 34.50 10.76 -11.80
N ILE A 406 33.76 9.89 -12.50
CA ILE A 406 32.60 9.21 -11.91
C ILE A 406 33.04 8.15 -10.91
N LEU A 407 34.11 7.42 -11.20
CA LEU A 407 34.71 6.48 -10.25
C LEU A 407 35.20 7.17 -8.98
N ALA A 408 35.76 8.38 -9.11
CA ALA A 408 36.15 9.18 -7.97
C ALA A 408 34.90 9.65 -7.19
N TRP A 409 33.85 10.13 -7.85
CA TRP A 409 32.56 10.45 -7.20
C TRP A 409 31.96 9.24 -6.46
N LEU A 410 31.98 8.04 -7.08
CA LEU A 410 31.46 6.80 -6.49
C LEU A 410 32.20 6.41 -5.21
N ARG A 411 33.52 6.64 -5.17
CA ARG A 411 34.37 6.46 -3.98
C ARG A 411 34.22 7.59 -2.95
N GLY A 412 33.40 8.60 -3.22
CA GLY A 412 33.28 9.82 -2.41
C GLY A 412 34.49 10.77 -2.52
N GLU A 413 35.34 10.53 -3.51
CA GLU A 413 36.57 11.26 -3.82
C GLU A 413 36.29 12.25 -4.97
N GLY A 414 35.83 13.46 -4.67
CA GLY A 414 35.53 14.42 -5.74
C GLY A 414 35.04 15.75 -5.21
N SER A 415 34.98 16.77 -6.06
CA SER A 415 34.50 18.09 -5.68
C SER A 415 33.00 18.04 -5.39
N THR A 416 32.65 17.67 -4.17
CA THR A 416 31.40 18.07 -3.53
C THR A 416 31.22 19.59 -3.51
N ASP A 417 32.21 20.37 -3.95
CA ASP A 417 32.15 21.82 -4.05
C ASP A 417 30.98 22.30 -4.92
N GLY A 418 30.67 21.65 -6.04
CA GLY A 418 29.51 22.01 -6.87
C GLY A 418 28.18 21.84 -6.10
N GLN A 419 27.95 20.67 -5.51
CA GLN A 419 26.74 20.43 -4.68
C GLN A 419 26.70 21.29 -3.42
N LYS A 420 27.85 21.57 -2.78
CA LYS A 420 27.97 22.45 -1.60
C LYS A 420 27.77 23.92 -1.96
N GLU A 421 28.13 24.32 -3.18
CA GLU A 421 27.91 25.65 -3.73
C GLU A 421 26.42 25.83 -4.05
N THR A 422 25.80 24.87 -4.75
CA THR A 422 24.33 24.85 -4.95
C THR A 422 23.58 24.86 -3.61
N PHE A 423 24.01 24.08 -2.62
CA PHE A 423 23.41 24.09 -1.28
C PHE A 423 23.62 25.42 -0.55
N ARG A 424 24.81 26.06 -0.64
CA ARG A 424 25.07 27.37 -0.03
C ARG A 424 24.29 28.48 -0.71
N GLU A 425 24.18 28.45 -2.04
CA GLU A 425 23.39 29.39 -2.82
C GLU A 425 21.91 29.24 -2.51
N LEU A 426 21.39 28.00 -2.50
CA LEU A 426 20.02 27.71 -2.09
C LEU A 426 19.76 28.17 -0.64
N TRP A 427 20.67 27.86 0.28
CA TRP A 427 20.54 28.24 1.70
C TRP A 427 20.62 29.75 1.92
N ASN A 428 21.50 30.46 1.22
CA ASN A 428 21.55 31.93 1.27
C ASN A 428 20.30 32.56 0.66
N THR A 429 19.77 32.00 -0.42
CA THR A 429 18.53 32.45 -1.07
C THR A 429 17.33 32.23 -0.15
N LEU A 430 17.22 31.05 0.48
CA LEU A 430 16.15 30.68 1.41
C LEU A 430 16.10 31.58 2.67
N GLN A 431 17.23 32.15 3.12
CA GLN A 431 17.27 33.01 4.31
C GLN A 431 16.59 34.39 4.13
N PHE A 432 16.33 34.81 2.90
CA PHE A 432 15.71 36.10 2.60
C PHE A 432 14.31 35.98 2.00
N TRP A 433 13.75 34.76 1.94
CA TRP A 433 12.42 34.54 1.40
C TRP A 433 11.34 35.09 2.33
N SER A 434 10.48 35.91 1.75
CA SER A 434 9.19 36.34 2.30
C SER A 434 8.08 35.36 1.91
N ASP A 435 6.92 35.44 2.57
CA ASP A 435 5.70 34.70 2.17
C ASP A 435 5.31 34.93 0.69
N ALA A 436 5.78 36.00 0.06
CA ALA A 436 5.57 36.27 -1.36
C ALA A 436 6.51 35.47 -2.26
N ASP A 437 7.73 35.19 -1.79
CA ASP A 437 8.72 34.40 -2.52
C ASP A 437 8.33 32.92 -2.52
N ILE A 438 7.85 32.40 -1.38
CA ILE A 438 7.33 31.01 -1.26
C ILE A 438 6.12 30.80 -2.16
N ARG A 439 5.19 31.77 -2.21
CA ARG A 439 4.06 31.74 -3.16
C ARG A 439 4.49 31.87 -4.61
N GLY A 440 5.62 32.54 -4.87
CA GLY A 440 6.26 32.59 -6.17
C GLY A 440 6.69 31.20 -6.67
N LEU A 441 7.10 30.30 -5.78
CA LEU A 441 7.53 28.95 -6.15
C LEU A 441 6.37 28.05 -6.58
N VAL A 442 5.21 28.21 -5.94
CA VAL A 442 3.96 27.56 -6.37
C VAL A 442 3.58 28.04 -7.77
N SER A 443 3.72 29.34 -8.03
CA SER A 443 3.47 29.90 -9.38
C SER A 443 4.53 29.52 -10.43
N GLN A 444 5.68 28.99 -9.99
CA GLN A 444 6.78 28.53 -10.85
C GLN A 444 6.86 27.00 -10.97
N ASN A 445 5.90 26.26 -10.40
CA ASN A 445 5.89 24.80 -10.41
C ASN A 445 7.05 24.11 -9.70
N LEU A 446 7.61 24.77 -8.68
CA LEU A 446 8.76 24.25 -7.94
C LEU A 446 8.37 23.53 -6.64
N ILE A 447 7.23 23.87 -6.04
CA ILE A 447 6.70 23.23 -4.82
C ILE A 447 5.17 23.21 -4.85
N THR A 448 4.55 22.21 -4.24
CA THR A 448 3.08 22.10 -4.07
C THR A 448 2.52 23.21 -3.17
N SER A 449 1.22 23.48 -3.26
CA SER A 449 0.51 24.39 -2.37
C SER A 449 0.61 23.94 -0.91
N GLU A 450 0.54 22.63 -0.67
CA GLU A 450 0.68 22.04 0.65
C GLU A 450 2.09 22.24 1.23
N GLN A 451 3.12 22.06 0.41
CA GLN A 451 4.50 22.36 0.80
C GLN A 451 4.67 23.85 1.13
N ALA A 452 4.12 24.75 0.30
CA ALA A 452 4.16 26.18 0.53
C ALA A 452 3.47 26.60 1.84
N ASP A 453 2.34 25.96 2.19
CA ASP A 453 1.64 26.20 3.45
C ASP A 453 2.37 25.63 4.69
N SER A 454 3.30 24.69 4.48
CA SER A 454 4.11 24.06 5.53
C SER A 454 5.40 24.82 5.89
N TYR A 455 5.88 25.71 5.01
CA TYR A 455 7.02 26.61 5.24
C TYR A 455 6.59 27.85 6.06
#